data_AF-A0AB37SM65-F1
#
_entry.id   AF-A0AB37SM65-F1
#
_cell.length_a   1.000
_cell.length_b   1.000
_cell.length_c   1.000
_cell.angle_alpha   90.00
_cell.angle_beta   90.00
_cell.angle_gamma   90.00
#
_symmetry.space_group_name_H-M   'P 1'
#
loop_
_entity.id
_entity.type
_entity.pdbx_description
1 polymer ?
#
loop_
_entity_poly.entity_id
_entity_poly.type
_entity_poly.pdbx_seq_one_letter_code
_entity_poly.pdbx_strand_id
1 'polypeptide(L)'
;MSGPFEPLGSNGSGYEVYPEALRRATEDVFHAAGRIRDFANVDIEGLRLNVHDVGMLGEEAGIIEAFNGMIAELQAKSTRGFDRLIKLGDAMDKAADYYDAQDEEYYKRLQDIEKDGK
;
A
#
# COMPACT_ATOMS: atom_id res chain seq x y z
N MET A 1 35.68 -1.62 27.08
CA MET A 1 35.84 -0.46 26.19
C MET A 1 35.19 -0.83 24.86
N SER A 2 34.25 0.00 24.41
CA SER A 2 33.31 -0.26 23.30
C SER A 2 33.89 0.16 21.95
N GLY A 3 33.74 -0.69 20.91
CA GLY A 3 33.86 -0.34 19.48
C GLY A 3 35.26 0.00 18.97
N PRO A 4 35.50 -0.05 17.64
CA PRO A 4 34.58 0.51 16.67
C PRO A 4 34.01 -0.51 15.67
N PHE A 5 32.75 -0.27 15.32
CA PHE A 5 32.08 -0.82 14.15
C PHE A 5 32.96 -0.65 12.91
N GLU A 6 33.17 -1.74 12.16
CA GLU A 6 33.66 -1.66 10.78
C GLU A 6 32.56 -1.04 9.90
N PRO A 7 32.74 0.16 9.35
CA PRO A 7 31.84 0.67 8.34
C PRO A 7 32.32 0.18 6.97
N LEU A 8 31.38 -0.39 6.21
CA LEU A 8 31.33 -0.26 4.75
C LEU A 8 32.40 -1.01 3.96
N GLY A 9 32.37 -2.34 4.07
CA GLY A 9 32.79 -3.25 3.00
C GLY A 9 31.60 -3.64 2.14
N SER A 10 31.05 -2.73 1.33
CA SER A 10 30.13 -3.06 0.23
C SER A 10 29.95 -1.86 -0.68
N ASN A 11 30.58 -1.94 -1.85
CA ASN A 11 30.21 -1.35 -3.14
C ASN A 11 28.96 -0.45 -3.14
N GLY A 12 29.08 0.76 -3.68
CA GLY A 12 28.02 1.79 -3.78
C GLY A 12 26.75 1.40 -4.55
N SER A 13 26.02 0.38 -4.09
CA SER A 13 24.78 -0.13 -4.66
C SER A 13 23.67 -0.28 -3.62
N GLY A 14 23.90 0.16 -2.38
CA GLY A 14 22.94 -0.02 -1.29
C GLY A 14 21.88 1.07 -1.20
N TYR A 15 22.25 2.31 -1.54
CA TYR A 15 21.40 3.48 -1.31
C TYR A 15 20.53 3.84 -2.53
N GLU A 16 21.05 3.90 -3.76
CA GLU A 16 20.22 4.17 -4.96
C GLU A 16 19.09 3.14 -5.20
N VAL A 17 19.31 1.88 -4.80
CA VAL A 17 18.33 0.79 -5.02
C VAL A 17 17.15 0.88 -4.05
N TYR A 18 17.33 1.51 -2.89
CA TYR A 18 16.34 1.49 -1.81
C TYR A 18 15.12 2.39 -2.10
N PRO A 19 15.27 3.64 -2.60
CA PRO A 19 14.15 4.49 -3.00
C PRO A 19 13.39 3.92 -4.20
N GLU A 20 14.09 3.36 -5.20
CA GLU A 20 13.43 2.80 -6.38
C GLU A 20 12.63 1.53 -6.05
N ALA A 21 13.20 0.64 -5.23
CA ALA A 21 12.48 -0.53 -4.72
C ALA A 21 11.29 -0.13 -3.84
N LEU A 22 11.44 0.93 -3.03
CA LEU A 22 10.37 1.48 -2.21
C LEU A 22 9.24 2.08 -3.07
N ARG A 23 9.57 2.83 -4.13
CA ARG A 23 8.60 3.35 -5.11
C ARG A 23 7.83 2.24 -5.81
N ARG A 24 8.51 1.19 -6.28
CA ARG A 24 7.84 0.02 -6.89
C ARG A 24 6.90 -0.65 -5.90
N ALA A 25 7.31 -0.81 -4.65
CA ALA A 25 6.44 -1.36 -3.61
C ALA A 25 5.24 -0.45 -3.31
N THR A 26 5.41 0.88 -3.35
CA THR A 26 4.31 1.86 -3.25
C THR A 26 3.31 1.71 -4.40
N GLU A 27 3.78 1.57 -5.64
CA GLU A 27 2.94 1.32 -6.81
C GLU A 27 2.14 0.03 -6.68
N ASP A 28 2.78 -1.05 -6.22
CA ASP A 28 2.12 -2.34 -5.97
C ASP A 28 1.01 -2.21 -4.92
N VAL A 29 1.26 -1.46 -3.85
CA VAL A 29 0.27 -1.17 -2.80
C VAL A 29 -0.92 -0.39 -3.36
N PHE A 30 -0.68 0.64 -4.17
CA PHE A 30 -1.76 1.42 -4.79
C PHE A 30 -2.56 0.58 -5.79
N HIS A 31 -1.89 -0.26 -6.57
CA HIS A 31 -2.57 -1.17 -7.49
C HIS A 31 -3.42 -2.21 -6.76
N ALA A 32 -2.91 -2.79 -5.67
CA ALA A 32 -3.68 -3.66 -4.80
C ALA A 32 -4.89 -2.94 -4.17
N ALA A 33 -4.72 -1.69 -3.73
CA ALA A 33 -5.81 -0.86 -3.24
C ALA A 33 -6.89 -0.68 -4.32
N GLY A 34 -6.48 -0.32 -5.54
CA GLY A 34 -7.37 -0.18 -6.70
C GLY A 34 -8.21 -1.44 -6.94
N ARG A 35 -7.59 -2.63 -6.94
CA ARG A 35 -8.30 -3.90 -7.10
C ARG A 35 -9.34 -4.16 -6.01
N ILE A 36 -9.02 -3.87 -4.75
CA ILE A 36 -9.96 -4.06 -3.64
C ILE A 36 -11.15 -3.09 -3.75
N ARG A 37 -10.90 -1.85 -4.18
CA ARG A 37 -11.95 -0.87 -4.46
C ARG A 37 -12.86 -1.33 -5.60
N ASP A 38 -12.26 -1.78 -6.69
CA ASP A 38 -13.01 -2.22 -7.87
C ASP A 38 -13.83 -3.47 -7.55
N PHE A 39 -13.28 -4.40 -6.77
CA PHE A 39 -14.05 -5.53 -6.23
C PHE A 39 -15.30 -5.06 -5.45
N ALA A 40 -15.13 -4.09 -4.54
CA ALA A 40 -16.22 -3.61 -3.69
C ALA A 40 -17.32 -2.84 -4.45
N ASN A 41 -16.89 -2.03 -5.44
CA ASN A 41 -17.72 -1.04 -6.10
C ASN A 41 -18.17 -1.45 -7.50
N VAL A 42 -17.61 -2.52 -8.07
CA VAL A 42 -17.94 -2.98 -9.43
C VAL A 42 -18.34 -4.45 -9.38
N ASP A 43 -17.47 -5.33 -8.89
CA ASP A 43 -17.69 -6.77 -9.01
C ASP A 43 -18.85 -7.28 -8.15
N ILE A 44 -19.00 -6.72 -6.94
CA ILE A 44 -20.07 -7.11 -6.01
C ILE A 44 -21.16 -6.06 -5.87
N GLU A 45 -21.05 -4.96 -6.62
CA GLU A 45 -22.08 -3.93 -6.63
C GLU A 45 -23.37 -4.50 -7.23
N GLY A 46 -24.50 -4.27 -6.56
CA GLY A 46 -25.81 -4.72 -7.02
C GLY A 46 -26.07 -6.22 -6.84
N LEU A 47 -25.11 -7.02 -6.36
CA LEU A 47 -25.37 -8.41 -5.96
C LEU A 47 -26.34 -8.43 -4.78
N ARG A 48 -27.59 -8.80 -5.05
CA ARG A 48 -28.65 -8.91 -4.06
C ARG A 48 -29.53 -10.10 -4.38
N LEU A 49 -29.95 -10.80 -3.35
CA LEU A 49 -31.03 -11.77 -3.44
C LEU A 49 -32.36 -11.09 -3.12
N ASN A 50 -33.40 -11.49 -3.84
CA ASN A 50 -34.78 -11.15 -3.60
C ASN A 50 -35.59 -12.41 -3.27
N VAL A 51 -36.83 -12.20 -2.83
CA VAL A 51 -37.77 -13.29 -2.48
C VAL A 51 -37.97 -14.26 -3.65
N HIS A 52 -38.00 -13.75 -4.88
CA HIS A 52 -38.17 -14.59 -6.07
C HIS A 52 -36.98 -15.50 -6.38
N ASP A 53 -35.79 -15.20 -5.84
CA ASP A 53 -34.57 -15.96 -6.12
C ASP A 53 -34.42 -17.19 -5.20
N VAL A 54 -35.05 -17.17 -4.03
CA VAL A 54 -34.94 -18.22 -3.00
C VAL A 54 -36.27 -18.91 -2.65
N GLY A 55 -37.40 -18.33 -3.07
CA GLY A 55 -38.74 -18.82 -2.75
C GLY A 55 -39.12 -18.67 -1.28
N MET A 56 -40.36 -19.04 -0.93
CA MET A 56 -40.90 -18.85 0.44
C MET A 56 -40.09 -19.56 1.53
N LEU A 57 -39.58 -20.77 1.25
CA LEU A 57 -38.76 -21.51 2.22
C LEU A 57 -37.40 -20.83 2.47
N GLY A 58 -36.81 -20.24 1.43
CA GLY A 58 -35.56 -19.49 1.57
C GLY A 58 -35.75 -18.14 2.26
N GLU A 59 -36.90 -17.51 2.07
CA GLU A 59 -37.31 -16.32 2.81
C GLU A 59 -37.53 -16.63 4.29
N GLU A 60 -38.28 -17.68 4.63
CA GLU A 60 -38.54 -18.09 6.02
C GLU A 60 -37.26 -18.53 6.75
N ALA A 61 -36.30 -19.11 6.02
CA ALA A 61 -34.98 -19.46 6.54
C ALA A 61 -34.01 -18.27 6.69
N GLY A 62 -34.42 -17.05 6.32
CA GLY A 62 -33.60 -15.83 6.47
C GLY A 62 -32.42 -15.73 5.50
N ILE A 63 -32.42 -16.50 4.40
CA ILE A 63 -31.28 -16.57 3.46
C ILE A 63 -31.01 -15.21 2.81
N ILE A 64 -32.07 -14.48 2.48
CA ILE A 64 -32.00 -13.16 1.84
C ILE A 64 -31.26 -12.17 2.74
N GLU A 65 -31.64 -12.10 4.01
CA GLU A 65 -31.02 -11.22 4.99
C GLU A 65 -29.55 -11.60 5.21
N ALA A 66 -29.26 -12.89 5.36
CA ALA A 66 -27.91 -13.38 5.58
C ALA A 66 -26.99 -13.06 4.40
N PHE A 67 -27.44 -13.31 3.16
CA PHE A 67 -26.67 -13.05 1.96
C PHE A 67 -26.46 -11.55 1.72
N ASN A 68 -27.53 -10.75 1.76
CA ASN A 68 -27.43 -9.31 1.52
C ASN A 68 -26.61 -8.62 2.62
N GLY A 69 -26.72 -9.08 3.87
CA GLY A 69 -25.88 -8.63 4.97
C GLY A 69 -24.40 -8.98 4.76
N MET A 70 -24.09 -10.19 4.30
CA MET A 70 -22.74 -10.59 3.95
C MET A 70 -22.14 -9.72 2.84
N ILE A 71 -22.89 -9.43 1.77
CA ILE A 71 -22.44 -8.55 0.69
C ILE A 71 -22.13 -7.14 1.22
N ALA A 72 -23.03 -6.58 2.04
CA ALA A 72 -22.80 -5.27 2.65
C ALA A 72 -21.56 -5.27 3.56
N GLU A 73 -21.33 -6.34 4.33
CA GLU A 73 -20.14 -6.46 5.18
C GLU A 73 -18.85 -6.58 4.35
N LEU A 74 -18.87 -7.34 3.25
CA LEU A 74 -17.75 -7.46 2.32
C LEU A 74 -17.41 -6.11 1.68
N GLN A 75 -18.41 -5.35 1.25
CA GLN A 75 -18.22 -3.99 0.74
C GLN A 75 -17.57 -3.11 1.81
N ALA A 76 -18.13 -3.05 3.01
CA ALA A 76 -17.61 -2.21 4.10
C ALA A 76 -16.19 -2.61 4.55
N LYS A 77 -15.85 -3.91 4.53
CA LYS A 77 -14.49 -4.39 4.81
C LYS A 77 -13.53 -4.01 3.69
N SER A 78 -13.94 -4.15 2.44
CA SER A 78 -13.12 -3.82 1.28
C SER A 78 -12.83 -2.32 1.19
N THR A 79 -13.82 -1.44 1.40
CA THR A 79 -13.61 0.01 1.49
C THR A 79 -12.60 0.38 2.59
N ARG A 80 -12.72 -0.21 3.78
CA ARG A 80 -11.75 0.01 4.87
C ARG A 80 -10.35 -0.53 4.53
N GLY A 81 -10.28 -1.64 3.80
CA GLY A 81 -9.02 -2.19 3.29
C GLY A 81 -8.35 -1.25 2.31
N PHE A 82 -9.10 -0.73 1.35
CA PHE A 82 -8.67 0.32 0.42
C PHE A 82 -8.10 1.53 1.16
N ASP A 83 -8.84 2.12 2.10
CA ASP A 83 -8.38 3.32 2.83
C ASP A 83 -7.07 3.09 3.58
N ARG A 84 -6.88 1.88 4.12
CA ARG A 84 -5.63 1.51 4.83
C ARG A 84 -4.46 1.37 3.86
N LEU A 85 -4.69 0.79 2.68
CA LEU A 85 -3.65 0.64 1.66
C LEU A 85 -3.27 1.99 1.05
N ILE A 86 -4.23 2.89 0.82
CA ILE A 86 -3.92 4.27 0.39
C ILE A 86 -3.02 4.95 1.42
N LYS A 87 -3.39 4.91 2.71
CA LYS A 87 -2.57 5.50 3.78
C LYS A 87 -1.17 4.88 3.87
N LEU A 88 -1.05 3.58 3.62
CA LEU A 88 0.25 2.90 3.57
C LEU A 88 1.07 3.37 2.38
N GLY A 89 0.49 3.42 1.18
CA GLY A 89 1.13 3.93 -0.03
C GLY A 89 1.61 5.37 0.16
N ASP A 90 0.76 6.25 0.68
CA ASP A 90 1.11 7.65 0.98
C ASP A 90 2.28 7.78 1.97
N ALA A 91 2.35 6.89 2.96
CA ALA A 91 3.44 6.88 3.93
C ALA A 91 4.75 6.37 3.32
N MET A 92 4.68 5.37 2.44
CA MET A 92 5.83 4.83 1.73
C MET A 92 6.37 5.82 0.69
N ASP A 93 5.50 6.53 -0.01
CA ASP A 93 5.87 7.59 -0.96
C ASP A 93 6.62 8.73 -0.25
N LYS A 94 6.08 9.22 0.88
CA LYS A 94 6.76 10.21 1.72
C LYS A 94 8.10 9.73 2.26
N ALA A 95 8.21 8.44 2.59
CA ALA A 95 9.48 7.88 3.03
C ALA A 95 10.50 7.87 1.86
N ALA A 96 10.07 7.52 0.64
CA ALA A 96 10.92 7.59 -0.54
C ALA A 96 11.40 9.02 -0.81
N ASP A 97 10.50 10.01 -0.76
CA ASP A 97 10.86 11.44 -0.93
C ASP A 97 11.85 11.91 0.13
N TYR A 98 11.71 11.44 1.38
CA TYR A 98 12.63 11.77 2.46
C TYR A 98 14.03 11.20 2.22
N TYR A 99 14.13 9.98 1.68
CA TYR A 99 15.41 9.40 1.30
C TYR A 99 16.06 10.15 0.12
N ASP A 100 15.29 10.46 -0.93
CA ASP A 100 15.78 11.24 -2.08
C ASP A 100 16.32 12.62 -1.65
N ALA A 101 15.62 13.30 -0.74
CA ALA A 101 16.06 14.59 -0.21
C ALA A 101 17.35 14.51 0.62
N GLN A 102 17.53 13.45 1.42
CA GLN A 102 18.78 13.22 2.14
C GLN A 102 19.93 12.96 1.17
N ASP A 103 19.71 12.15 0.13
CA ASP A 103 20.73 11.81 -0.85
C ASP A 103 21.25 13.06 -1.58
N GLU A 104 20.37 13.98 -1.97
CA GLU A 104 20.78 15.26 -2.55
C GLU A 104 21.67 16.09 -1.61
N GLU A 105 21.35 16.13 -0.32
CA GLU A 105 22.15 16.88 0.66
C GLU A 105 23.51 16.26 0.90
N TYR A 106 23.59 14.92 0.95
CA TYR A 106 24.85 14.21 1.10
C TYR A 106 25.73 14.39 -0.13
N TYR A 107 25.15 14.32 -1.33
CA TYR A 107 25.89 14.52 -2.58
C TYR A 107 26.45 15.94 -2.69
N LYS A 108 25.67 16.97 -2.32
CA LYS A 108 26.14 18.38 -2.26
C LYS A 108 27.30 18.54 -1.27
N ARG A 109 27.17 17.99 -0.06
CA ARG A 109 28.24 18.05 0.96
C ARG A 109 29.54 17.37 0.51
N LEU A 110 29.44 16.22 -0.18
CA LEU A 110 30.61 15.53 -0.72
C LEU A 110 31.29 16.34 -1.84
N GLN A 111 30.52 16.97 -2.75
CA GLN A 111 31.09 17.84 -3.78
C GLN A 111 31.80 19.07 -3.21
N ASP A 112 31.26 19.66 -2.16
CA ASP A 112 31.87 20.83 -1.51
C ASP A 112 33.19 20.46 -0.83
N ILE A 113 33.25 19.31 -0.13
CA ILE A 113 34.50 18.78 0.45
C ILE A 113 35.54 18.46 -0.63
N GLU A 114 35.12 17.91 -1.77
CA GLU A 114 36.02 17.58 -2.87
C GLU A 114 36.55 18.83 -3.61
N LYS A 115 35.79 19.94 -3.60
CA LYS A 115 36.23 21.25 -4.11
C LYS A 115 37.19 21.97 -3.16
N ASP A 116 36.96 21.91 -1.86
CA ASP A 116 37.83 22.55 -0.85
C ASP A 116 39.15 21.77 -0.61
N GLY A 117 39.24 20.52 -1.11
CA GLY A 117 40.43 19.67 -1.05
C GLY A 117 41.41 19.82 -2.22
N LYS A 118 41.18 20.75 -3.17
CA LYS A 118 42.10 21.10 -4.27
C LYS A 118 42.69 22.49 -4.08
#